data_AF-A0AAP0C9U6-F1
#
_entry.id   AF-A0AAP0C9U6-F1
#
_cell.length_a   1.000
_cell.length_b   1.000
_cell.length_c   1.000
_cell.angle_alpha   90.00
_cell.angle_beta   90.00
_cell.angle_gamma   90.00
#
_symmetry.space_group_name_H-M   'P 1'
#
loop_
_entity.id
_entity.type
_entity.pdbx_description
1 polymer ?
#
loop_
_entity_poly.entity_id
_entity_poly.type
_entity_poly.pdbx_seq_one_letter_code
_entity_poly.pdbx_strand_id
1 'polypeptide(L)'
;KLPYQPPNSDGWSYHKDSPQSLPPTKSLRFLNKACIIQNPKDLTADGIATDPWSLCTVEQTEELKALIRVLPLWSSGIMMSINVSQSSFPVIQASTMDRHMGSSFQIPAGSFAFFTIAVIALWVILYDRVIIPFASKIRGKPVHLGVKLRMGIGLVFSTMAVVVSAIVEHARRKQAIKQGLLNNPQAVIAMSAMWLIPQYCLHGLAEAFSAIGQNEFYYSEFPKSMSSIAASLFLLGMAVANLLASLILSTVERVTRNGGKEGWIATNINQGRYDSYYWVLAIMSFVNLFYFMACSWAYGPCVDDTAKNEPKTSDSIDTIEELQRARSVVVERQSLFKSLPS
;
A
#
# COMPACT_ATOMS: atom_id res chain seq x y z
N LYS A 1 -11.75 -35.29 19.22
CA LYS A 1 -10.61 -34.59 19.87
C LYS A 1 -9.37 -35.41 19.56
N LEU A 2 -8.55 -34.96 18.61
CA LEU A 2 -7.33 -35.67 18.19
C LEU A 2 -6.16 -35.31 19.12
N PRO A 3 -5.18 -36.21 19.33
CA PRO A 3 -4.26 -36.14 20.46
C PRO A 3 -3.24 -35.00 20.35
N TYR A 4 -2.92 -34.44 21.51
CA TYR A 4 -1.89 -33.43 21.73
C TYR A 4 -0.50 -34.08 21.58
N GLN A 5 0.37 -33.59 20.70
CA GLN A 5 1.75 -34.06 20.63
C GLN A 5 2.67 -33.26 21.58
N PRO A 6 3.56 -33.95 22.32
CA PRO A 6 4.53 -33.35 23.24
C PRO A 6 5.67 -32.64 22.48
N PRO A 7 6.49 -31.80 23.17
CA PRO A 7 7.40 -30.84 22.54
C PRO A 7 8.58 -31.43 21.74
N ASN A 8 8.73 -32.76 21.70
CA ASN A 8 9.91 -33.47 21.20
C ASN A 8 9.58 -34.67 20.29
N SER A 9 8.39 -34.72 19.68
CA SER A 9 8.14 -35.69 18.61
C SER A 9 8.57 -35.09 17.27
N ASP A 10 9.66 -35.59 16.70
CA ASP A 10 10.03 -35.48 15.28
C ASP A 10 8.96 -36.18 14.42
N GLY A 11 7.75 -35.61 14.41
CA GLY A 11 6.64 -36.06 13.61
C GLY A 11 6.89 -35.66 12.16
N TRP A 12 7.08 -36.67 11.31
CA TRP A 12 7.23 -36.62 9.85
C TRP A 12 6.40 -35.50 9.22
N SER A 13 7.03 -34.34 9.04
CA SER A 13 6.46 -33.23 8.28
C SER A 13 6.81 -33.45 6.82
N TYR A 14 5.85 -33.19 5.93
CA TYR A 14 6.05 -33.45 4.51
C TYR A 14 6.89 -32.34 3.87
N HIS A 15 8.09 -32.69 3.40
CA HIS A 15 9.05 -31.80 2.72
C HIS A 15 9.33 -32.32 1.32
N LYS A 16 9.41 -31.40 0.35
CA LYS A 16 9.56 -31.78 -1.06
C LYS A 16 10.98 -32.26 -1.40
N ASP A 17 12.00 -31.73 -0.73
CA ASP A 17 13.42 -32.06 -0.96
C ASP A 17 14.27 -31.80 0.33
N SER A 18 14.73 -32.87 1.00
CA SER A 18 15.79 -32.93 2.05
C SER A 18 15.38 -33.21 3.52
N PRO A 19 16.17 -34.02 4.27
CA PRO A 19 15.92 -34.42 5.67
C PRO A 19 16.42 -33.40 6.73
N GLN A 20 16.92 -32.24 6.32
CA GLN A 20 17.28 -31.12 7.20
C GLN A 20 16.43 -29.91 6.85
N SER A 21 15.20 -29.88 7.33
CA SER A 21 14.29 -28.78 7.09
C SER A 21 13.75 -28.23 8.41
N LEU A 22 13.67 -26.91 8.47
CA LEU A 22 13.25 -26.17 9.65
C LEU A 22 11.84 -26.61 10.10
N PRO A 23 11.62 -26.81 11.41
CA PRO A 23 10.32 -27.20 11.92
C PRO A 23 9.28 -26.10 11.59
N PRO A 24 8.02 -26.49 11.28
CA PRO A 24 6.99 -25.53 10.92
C PRO A 24 6.74 -24.51 12.04
N THR A 25 6.53 -23.26 11.66
CA THR A 25 6.45 -22.14 12.61
C THR A 25 5.30 -22.34 13.61
N LYS A 26 5.51 -21.89 14.86
CA LYS A 26 4.49 -21.97 15.93
C LYS A 26 3.36 -20.94 15.80
N SER A 27 3.40 -20.02 14.84
CA SER A 27 2.30 -19.08 14.59
C SER A 27 1.37 -19.64 13.52
N LEU A 28 0.05 -19.52 13.74
CA LEU A 28 -1.01 -20.18 12.97
C LEU A 28 -0.90 -21.72 12.96
N ARG A 29 -0.63 -22.33 14.14
CA ARG A 29 -0.40 -23.79 14.31
C ARG A 29 -1.48 -24.69 13.72
N PHE A 30 -2.70 -24.20 13.57
CA PHE A 30 -3.79 -24.98 12.99
C PHE A 30 -3.51 -25.34 11.52
N LEU A 31 -2.79 -24.48 10.78
CA LEU A 31 -2.37 -24.74 9.41
C LEU A 31 -1.27 -25.81 9.33
N ASN A 32 -0.47 -25.98 10.39
CA ASN A 32 0.56 -27.04 10.45
C ASN A 32 -0.06 -28.44 10.33
N LYS A 33 -1.38 -28.59 10.53
CA LYS A 33 -2.04 -29.89 10.34
C LYS A 33 -2.05 -30.36 8.89
N ALA A 34 -1.97 -29.44 7.93
CA ALA A 34 -1.97 -29.76 6.51
C ALA A 34 -0.67 -30.41 6.03
N CYS A 35 0.42 -30.26 6.79
CA CYS A 35 1.74 -30.81 6.46
C CYS A 35 2.17 -31.99 7.33
N ILE A 36 1.24 -32.57 8.10
CA ILE A 36 1.50 -33.75 8.95
C ILE A 36 1.11 -35.01 8.17
N ILE A 37 2.08 -35.92 8.00
CA ILE A 37 1.82 -37.25 7.44
C ILE A 37 1.02 -38.06 8.46
N GLN A 38 -0.24 -38.40 8.14
CA GLN A 38 -1.12 -39.15 9.05
C GLN A 38 -1.01 -40.65 8.81
N ASN A 39 -0.85 -41.08 7.55
CA ASN A 39 -0.65 -42.47 7.18
C ASN A 39 0.52 -42.62 6.20
N PRO A 40 1.30 -43.71 6.26
CA PRO A 40 2.33 -44.02 5.26
C PRO A 40 1.81 -44.17 3.82
N LYS A 41 0.49 -44.37 3.65
CA LYS A 41 -0.20 -44.46 2.35
C LYS A 41 -0.46 -43.10 1.70
N ASP A 42 -0.28 -42.01 2.46
CA ASP A 42 -0.44 -40.65 1.97
C ASP A 42 0.76 -40.23 1.09
N LEU A 43 1.78 -41.10 0.99
CA LEU A 43 2.93 -40.97 0.13
C LEU A 43 2.98 -42.13 -0.88
N THR A 44 3.36 -41.83 -2.12
CA THR A 44 3.76 -42.82 -3.11
C THR A 44 5.10 -43.46 -2.72
N ALA A 45 5.46 -44.56 -3.37
CA ALA A 45 6.76 -45.23 -3.15
C ALA A 45 7.97 -44.29 -3.37
N ASP A 46 7.78 -43.21 -4.15
CA ASP A 46 8.77 -42.19 -4.46
C ASP A 46 8.77 -41.02 -3.45
N GLY A 47 7.95 -41.08 -2.39
CA GLY A 47 7.87 -40.03 -1.37
C GLY A 47 7.05 -38.81 -1.81
N ILE A 48 6.18 -38.94 -2.81
CA ILE A 48 5.31 -37.85 -3.29
C ILE A 48 3.92 -37.98 -2.65
N ALA A 49 3.31 -36.87 -2.25
CA ALA A 49 1.95 -36.89 -1.72
C ALA A 49 0.96 -37.55 -2.71
N THR A 50 0.25 -38.58 -2.24
CA THR A 50 -0.73 -39.33 -3.03
C THR A 50 -1.93 -38.47 -3.44
N ASP A 51 -2.33 -37.52 -2.57
CA ASP A 51 -3.28 -36.45 -2.90
C ASP A 51 -2.74 -35.09 -2.41
N PRO A 52 -2.29 -34.21 -3.34
CA PRO A 52 -1.77 -32.88 -3.04
C PRO A 52 -2.77 -31.95 -2.34
N TRP A 53 -4.08 -32.25 -2.36
CA TRP A 53 -5.10 -31.47 -1.66
C TRP A 53 -5.28 -31.89 -0.20
N SER A 54 -4.84 -33.09 0.16
CA SER A 54 -4.93 -33.64 1.51
C SER A 54 -3.64 -33.50 2.33
N LEU A 55 -2.48 -33.48 1.63
CA LEU A 55 -1.15 -33.37 2.23
C LEU A 55 -0.34 -32.30 1.49
N CYS A 56 -0.15 -31.16 2.16
CA CYS A 56 0.64 -30.04 1.65
C CYS A 56 2.08 -30.10 2.18
N THR A 57 3.03 -29.52 1.45
CA THR A 57 4.39 -29.40 1.97
C THR A 57 4.48 -28.33 3.07
N VAL A 58 5.51 -28.39 3.89
CA VAL A 58 5.77 -27.35 4.90
C VAL A 58 5.95 -25.98 4.24
N GLU A 59 6.61 -25.92 3.08
CA GLU A 59 6.81 -24.67 2.33
C GLU A 59 5.48 -24.05 1.91
N GLN A 60 4.57 -24.83 1.30
CA GLN A 60 3.24 -24.35 0.91
C GLN A 60 2.43 -23.84 2.13
N THR A 61 2.61 -24.51 3.27
CA THR A 61 1.93 -24.13 4.51
C THR A 61 2.50 -22.83 5.08
N GLU A 62 3.82 -22.63 5.04
CA GLU A 62 4.47 -21.39 5.47
C GLU A 62 4.19 -20.23 4.51
N GLU A 63 4.11 -20.48 3.20
CA GLU A 63 3.69 -19.51 2.18
C GLU A 63 2.28 -18.96 2.48
N LEU A 64 1.32 -19.85 2.75
CA LEU A 64 -0.04 -19.44 3.11
C LEU A 64 -0.08 -18.67 4.44
N LYS A 65 0.70 -19.10 5.44
CA LYS A 65 0.80 -18.37 6.72
C LYS A 65 1.35 -16.97 6.53
N ALA A 66 2.39 -16.81 5.71
CA ALA A 66 2.96 -15.51 5.41
C ALA A 66 1.91 -14.60 4.77
N LEU A 67 1.16 -15.10 3.79
CA LEU A 67 0.04 -14.36 3.17
C LEU A 67 -0.99 -13.91 4.22
N ILE A 68 -1.47 -14.83 5.07
CA ILE A 68 -2.47 -14.53 6.10
C ILE A 68 -1.97 -13.47 7.08
N ARG A 69 -0.69 -13.49 7.45
CA ARG A 69 -0.11 -12.48 8.35
C ARG A 69 -0.01 -11.10 7.70
N VAL A 70 0.28 -11.04 6.40
CA VAL A 70 0.42 -9.78 5.65
C VAL A 70 -0.94 -9.12 5.34
N LEU A 71 -2.01 -9.91 5.18
CA LEU A 71 -3.34 -9.44 4.77
C LEU A 71 -3.91 -8.26 5.59
N PRO A 72 -3.83 -8.23 6.95
CA PRO A 72 -4.31 -7.08 7.72
C PRO A 72 -3.59 -5.78 7.37
N LEU A 73 -2.25 -5.82 7.24
CA LEU A 73 -1.46 -4.65 6.85
C LEU A 73 -1.71 -4.25 5.39
N TRP A 74 -1.83 -5.23 4.48
CA TRP A 74 -2.21 -5.00 3.08
C TRP A 74 -3.56 -4.29 2.98
N SER A 75 -4.57 -4.74 3.74
CA SER A 75 -5.92 -4.17 3.69
C SER A 75 -5.98 -2.70 4.11
N SER A 76 -5.09 -2.27 5.01
CA SER A 76 -4.98 -0.86 5.41
C SER A 76 -4.53 0.05 4.26
N GLY A 77 -3.81 -0.50 3.28
CA GLY A 77 -3.36 0.20 2.08
C GLY A 77 -4.50 0.53 1.12
N ILE A 78 -5.59 -0.25 1.16
CA ILE A 78 -6.75 -0.10 0.27
C ILE A 78 -7.37 1.29 0.43
N MET A 79 -7.46 1.82 1.64
CA MET A 79 -8.03 3.16 1.89
C MET A 79 -7.25 4.26 1.15
N MET A 80 -5.93 4.15 1.10
CA MET A 80 -5.12 5.10 0.36
C MET A 80 -5.35 4.97 -1.15
N SER A 81 -5.45 3.74 -1.67
CA SER A 81 -5.82 3.51 -3.07
C SER A 81 -7.22 4.05 -3.40
N ILE A 82 -8.18 3.97 -2.46
CA ILE A 82 -9.51 4.60 -2.62
C ILE A 82 -9.36 6.12 -2.82
N ASN A 83 -8.55 6.78 -2.00
CA ASN A 83 -8.32 8.22 -2.12
C ASN A 83 -7.72 8.61 -3.49
N VAL A 84 -6.79 7.81 -3.99
CA VAL A 84 -6.14 8.05 -5.30
C VAL A 84 -7.06 7.70 -6.49
N SER A 85 -7.94 6.70 -6.34
CA SER A 85 -8.84 6.24 -7.41
C SER A 85 -9.85 7.29 -7.90
N GLN A 86 -10.12 8.31 -7.09
CA GLN A 86 -11.11 9.37 -7.36
C GLN A 86 -10.55 10.50 -8.23
N SER A 87 -9.67 10.19 -9.18
CA SER A 87 -8.90 11.16 -9.97
C SER A 87 -9.77 12.10 -10.83
N SER A 88 -11.01 11.69 -11.15
CA SER A 88 -11.93 12.50 -11.94
C SER A 88 -12.44 13.75 -11.21
N PHE A 89 -12.64 13.71 -9.88
CA PHE A 89 -13.21 14.86 -9.15
C PHE A 89 -12.30 16.08 -9.16
N PRO A 90 -10.99 15.99 -8.85
CA PRO A 90 -10.07 17.12 -8.98
C PRO A 90 -10.03 17.75 -10.38
N VAL A 91 -10.20 16.94 -11.44
CA VAL A 91 -10.24 17.45 -12.82
C VAL A 91 -11.51 18.27 -13.07
N ILE A 92 -12.67 17.81 -12.58
CA ILE A 92 -13.93 18.56 -12.66
C ILE A 92 -13.88 19.81 -11.78
N GLN A 93 -13.22 19.75 -10.62
CA GLN A 93 -12.99 20.94 -9.79
C GLN A 93 -12.16 21.97 -10.56
N ALA A 94 -11.02 21.55 -11.12
CA ALA A 94 -10.13 22.42 -11.88
C ALA A 94 -10.80 23.04 -13.12
N SER A 95 -11.75 22.34 -13.78
CA SER A 95 -12.45 22.91 -14.94
C SER A 95 -13.35 24.09 -14.58
N THR A 96 -13.84 24.16 -13.33
CA THR A 96 -14.64 25.27 -12.79
C THR A 96 -13.84 26.37 -12.09
N MET A 97 -12.52 26.25 -12.06
CA MET A 97 -11.61 27.20 -11.41
C MET A 97 -10.80 27.97 -12.45
N ASP A 98 -10.26 29.12 -12.05
CA ASP A 98 -9.38 29.90 -12.91
C ASP A 98 -8.01 29.21 -13.05
N ARG A 99 -7.73 28.71 -14.26
CA ARG A 99 -6.52 27.96 -14.60
C ARG A 99 -5.43 28.81 -15.27
N HIS A 100 -5.60 30.12 -15.32
CA HIS A 100 -4.60 31.01 -15.91
C HIS A 100 -3.35 31.11 -15.03
N MET A 101 -2.20 31.02 -15.67
CA MET A 101 -0.88 31.26 -15.10
C MET A 101 -0.27 32.46 -15.81
N GLY A 102 -0.43 33.64 -15.22
CA GLY A 102 -0.12 34.91 -15.90
C GLY A 102 -1.24 35.33 -16.86
N SER A 103 -0.89 36.18 -17.84
CA SER A 103 -1.87 36.82 -18.74
C SER A 103 -2.25 36.01 -19.97
N SER A 104 -1.46 35.01 -20.38
CA SER A 104 -1.62 34.34 -21.69
C SER A 104 -1.73 32.82 -21.64
N PHE A 105 -1.33 32.19 -20.54
CA PHE A 105 -1.25 30.72 -20.47
C PHE A 105 -2.34 30.15 -19.56
N GLN A 106 -3.09 29.17 -20.06
CA GLN A 106 -4.10 28.45 -19.31
C GLN A 106 -3.73 26.97 -19.22
N ILE A 107 -3.54 26.48 -17.99
CA ILE A 107 -3.16 25.08 -17.76
C ILE A 107 -4.39 24.19 -18.03
N PRO A 108 -4.30 23.10 -18.82
CA PRO A 108 -5.40 22.16 -18.98
C PRO A 108 -5.78 21.50 -17.64
N ALA A 109 -7.09 21.37 -17.35
CA ALA A 109 -7.57 20.84 -16.07
C ALA A 109 -7.00 19.43 -15.76
N GLY A 110 -6.91 18.56 -16.77
CA GLY A 110 -6.35 17.22 -16.63
C GLY A 110 -4.84 17.19 -16.35
N SER A 111 -4.11 18.27 -16.64
CA SER A 111 -2.66 18.33 -16.46
C SER A 111 -2.23 18.51 -15.00
N PHE A 112 -3.14 18.84 -14.08
CA PHE A 112 -2.79 19.00 -12.66
C PHE A 112 -2.25 17.72 -12.00
N ALA A 113 -2.58 16.54 -12.53
CA ALA A 113 -1.98 15.27 -12.08
C ALA A 113 -0.45 15.24 -12.23
N PHE A 114 0.12 16.07 -13.12
CA PHE A 114 1.57 16.25 -13.26
C PHE A 114 2.26 16.55 -11.92
N PHE A 115 1.64 17.37 -11.06
CA PHE A 115 2.24 17.73 -9.77
C PHE A 115 2.41 16.51 -8.85
N THR A 116 1.52 15.52 -8.94
CA THR A 116 1.66 14.27 -8.18
C THR A 116 2.89 13.49 -8.65
N ILE A 117 3.01 13.30 -9.97
CA ILE A 117 4.13 12.57 -10.59
C ILE A 117 5.46 13.28 -10.31
N ALA A 118 5.48 14.61 -10.44
CA ALA A 118 6.66 15.43 -10.17
C ALA A 118 7.12 15.30 -8.71
N VAL A 119 6.19 15.31 -7.76
CA VAL A 119 6.51 15.13 -6.34
C VAL A 119 7.01 13.72 -6.03
N ILE A 120 6.41 12.67 -6.64
CA ILE A 120 6.92 11.29 -6.49
C ILE A 120 8.36 11.20 -7.00
N ALA A 121 8.63 11.71 -8.21
CA ALA A 121 9.97 11.69 -8.79
C ALA A 121 10.99 12.46 -7.95
N LEU A 122 10.63 13.68 -7.51
CA LEU A 122 11.47 14.49 -6.64
C LEU A 122 11.72 13.82 -5.29
N TRP A 123 10.69 13.20 -4.71
CA TRP A 123 10.81 12.48 -3.45
C TRP A 123 11.76 11.29 -3.56
N VAL A 124 11.68 10.48 -4.62
CA VAL A 124 12.60 9.34 -4.83
C VAL A 124 14.05 9.83 -4.90
N ILE A 125 14.31 10.89 -5.66
CA ILE A 125 15.66 11.48 -5.75
C ILE A 125 16.12 12.00 -4.39
N LEU A 126 15.26 12.73 -3.67
CA LEU A 126 15.57 13.28 -2.35
C LEU A 126 15.84 12.16 -1.33
N TYR A 127 15.03 11.11 -1.34
CA TYR A 127 15.13 9.99 -0.42
C TYR A 127 16.46 9.25 -0.59
N ASP A 128 16.80 8.87 -1.83
CA ASP A 128 18.00 8.09 -2.12
C ASP A 128 19.29 8.91 -2.03
N ARG A 129 19.27 10.17 -2.51
CA ARG A 129 20.48 11.00 -2.62
C ARG A 129 20.74 11.89 -1.41
N VAL A 130 19.72 12.21 -0.63
CA VAL A 130 19.85 13.15 0.48
C VAL A 130 19.51 12.47 1.81
N ILE A 131 18.32 11.91 1.96
CA ILE A 131 17.83 11.43 3.25
C ILE A 131 18.62 10.22 3.75
N ILE A 132 18.77 9.17 2.93
CA ILE A 132 19.53 7.96 3.31
C ILE A 132 20.99 8.29 3.67
N PRO A 133 21.79 8.98 2.82
CA PRO A 133 23.19 9.25 3.15
C PRO A 133 23.34 10.19 4.33
N PHE A 134 22.46 11.19 4.49
CA PHE A 134 22.48 12.08 5.64
C PHE A 134 22.14 11.34 6.94
N ALA A 135 21.09 10.52 6.93
CA ALA A 135 20.72 9.69 8.07
C ALA A 135 21.82 8.68 8.43
N SER A 136 22.47 8.10 7.42
CA SER A 136 23.64 7.22 7.59
C SER A 136 24.83 7.95 8.23
N LYS A 137 25.09 9.19 7.79
CA LYS A 137 26.17 10.04 8.34
C LYS A 137 25.91 10.42 9.80
N ILE A 138 24.67 10.75 10.17
CA ILE A 138 24.30 11.08 11.55
C ILE A 138 24.41 9.85 12.45
N ARG A 139 23.92 8.69 11.99
CA ARG A 139 23.88 7.47 12.82
C ARG A 139 25.18 6.67 12.79
N GLY A 140 26.14 7.04 11.94
CA GLY A 140 27.41 6.33 11.76
C GLY A 140 27.28 4.90 11.19
N LYS A 141 26.09 4.52 10.69
CA LYS A 141 25.79 3.20 10.13
C LYS A 141 24.71 3.31 9.05
N PRO A 142 24.65 2.41 8.05
CA PRO A 142 23.64 2.46 7.00
C PRO A 142 22.23 2.42 7.58
N VAL A 143 21.51 3.55 7.50
CA VAL A 143 20.13 3.69 7.98
C VAL A 143 19.17 3.43 6.83
N HIS A 144 18.18 2.58 7.10
CA HIS A 144 17.00 2.44 6.26
C HIS A 144 15.78 2.73 7.14
N LEU A 145 14.84 3.54 6.66
CA LEU A 145 13.57 3.74 7.35
C LEU A 145 12.77 2.45 7.27
N GLY A 146 12.26 1.98 8.41
CA GLY A 146 11.48 0.75 8.46
C GLY A 146 10.26 0.83 7.55
N VAL A 147 9.97 -0.27 6.84
CA VAL A 147 8.90 -0.35 5.83
C VAL A 147 7.53 0.01 6.41
N LYS A 148 7.18 -0.50 7.59
CA LYS A 148 5.93 -0.17 8.29
C LYS A 148 5.84 1.31 8.67
N LEU A 149 6.95 1.94 9.04
CA LEU A 149 6.96 3.37 9.36
C LEU A 149 6.71 4.20 8.10
N ARG A 150 7.33 3.85 6.98
CA ARG A 150 7.09 4.50 5.68
C ARG A 150 5.63 4.35 5.24
N MET A 151 5.06 3.16 5.38
CA MET A 151 3.63 2.92 5.13
C MET A 151 2.75 3.83 5.97
N GLY A 152 3.01 3.91 7.28
CA GLY A 152 2.27 4.79 8.20
C GLY A 152 2.37 6.27 7.84
N ILE A 153 3.57 6.77 7.52
CA ILE A 153 3.78 8.16 7.07
C ILE A 153 2.97 8.45 5.81
N GLY A 154 2.96 7.52 4.84
CA GLY A 154 2.18 7.71 3.62
C GLY A 154 0.67 7.73 3.87
N LEU A 155 0.15 6.90 4.78
CA LEU A 155 -1.26 6.96 5.19
C LEU A 155 -1.62 8.30 5.85
N VAL A 156 -0.71 8.89 6.65
CA VAL A 156 -0.91 10.22 7.24
C VAL A 156 -0.98 11.29 6.15
N PHE A 157 -0.05 11.29 5.20
CA PHE A 157 -0.10 12.22 4.07
C PHE A 157 -1.36 12.02 3.20
N SER A 158 -1.81 10.78 3.01
CA SER A 158 -3.06 10.50 2.30
C SER A 158 -4.26 11.13 3.02
N THR A 159 -4.33 10.98 4.34
CA THR A 159 -5.38 11.59 5.16
C THR A 159 -5.34 13.12 5.10
N MET A 160 -4.15 13.71 5.25
CA MET A 160 -3.96 15.16 5.12
C MET A 160 -4.38 15.67 3.75
N ALA A 161 -4.06 14.94 2.68
CA ALA A 161 -4.43 15.33 1.33
C ALA A 161 -5.95 15.40 1.14
N VAL A 162 -6.69 14.41 1.63
CA VAL A 162 -8.17 14.42 1.55
C VAL A 162 -8.77 15.52 2.42
N VAL A 163 -8.18 15.81 3.59
CA VAL A 163 -8.59 16.96 4.42
C VAL A 163 -8.38 18.27 3.67
N VAL A 164 -7.24 18.44 3.00
CA VAL A 164 -6.99 19.61 2.15
C VAL A 164 -7.99 19.68 1.01
N SER A 165 -8.31 18.56 0.35
CA SER A 165 -9.35 18.51 -0.70
C SER A 165 -10.72 18.96 -0.18
N ALA A 166 -11.10 18.54 1.04
CA ALA A 166 -12.34 18.96 1.67
C ALA A 166 -12.37 20.47 1.93
N ILE A 167 -11.27 21.04 2.43
CA ILE A 167 -11.15 22.48 2.72
C ILE A 167 -11.18 23.31 1.43
N VAL A 168 -10.41 22.90 0.42
CA VAL A 168 -10.34 23.58 -0.89
C VAL A 168 -11.70 23.56 -1.57
N GLU A 169 -12.38 22.41 -1.55
CA GLU A 169 -13.72 22.30 -2.13
C GLU A 169 -14.74 23.14 -1.38
N HIS A 170 -14.68 23.17 -0.04
CA HIS A 170 -15.54 24.03 0.76
C HIS A 170 -15.33 25.51 0.41
N ALA A 171 -14.08 25.95 0.25
CA ALA A 171 -13.75 27.32 -0.16
C ALA A 171 -14.25 27.63 -1.58
N ARG A 172 -14.02 26.73 -2.54
CA ARG A 172 -14.49 26.85 -3.93
C ARG A 172 -16.01 26.99 -4.00
N ARG A 173 -16.72 26.09 -3.33
CA ARG A 173 -18.20 26.10 -3.27
C ARG A 173 -18.74 27.37 -2.61
N LYS A 174 -18.12 27.82 -1.51
CA LYS A 174 -18.50 29.09 -0.85
C LYS A 174 -18.36 30.28 -1.80
N GLN A 175 -17.34 30.30 -2.64
CA GLN A 175 -17.15 31.35 -3.64
C GLN A 175 -18.20 31.27 -4.77
N ALA A 176 -18.52 30.05 -5.23
CA ALA A 176 -19.59 29.84 -6.22
C ALA A 176 -20.96 30.37 -5.74
N ILE A 177 -21.29 30.15 -4.45
CA ILE A 177 -22.51 30.67 -3.81
C ILE A 177 -22.51 32.20 -3.80
N LYS A 178 -21.40 32.81 -3.37
CA LYS A 178 -21.27 34.28 -3.31
C LYS A 178 -21.42 34.95 -4.67
N GLN A 179 -20.95 34.30 -5.74
CA GLN A 179 -21.02 34.80 -7.10
C GLN A 179 -22.35 34.49 -7.80
N GLY A 180 -23.27 33.76 -7.14
CA GLY A 180 -24.55 33.36 -7.74
C GLY A 180 -24.42 32.33 -8.87
N LEU A 181 -23.28 31.64 -8.97
CA LEU A 181 -22.95 30.73 -10.08
C LEU A 181 -23.44 29.28 -9.86
N LEU A 182 -24.25 29.05 -8.82
CA LEU A 182 -24.73 27.72 -8.44
C LEU A 182 -25.42 26.98 -9.59
N ASN A 183 -26.20 27.67 -10.42
CA ASN A 183 -26.98 27.04 -11.49
C ASN A 183 -26.21 26.89 -12.80
N ASN A 184 -24.97 27.38 -12.88
CA ASN A 184 -24.17 27.30 -14.09
C ASN A 184 -23.02 26.29 -13.91
N PRO A 185 -23.14 25.05 -14.42
CA PRO A 185 -22.13 24.02 -14.25
C PRO A 185 -20.83 24.29 -15.02
N GLN A 186 -20.84 25.17 -16.02
CA GLN A 186 -19.66 25.53 -16.83
C GLN A 186 -19.06 26.89 -16.41
N ALA A 187 -19.62 27.54 -15.39
CA ALA A 187 -19.09 28.81 -14.94
C ALA A 187 -17.73 28.65 -14.26
N VAL A 188 -16.80 29.52 -14.64
CA VAL A 188 -15.50 29.63 -13.99
C VAL A 188 -15.65 30.54 -12.77
N ILE A 189 -15.40 29.96 -11.60
CA ILE A 189 -15.39 30.68 -10.32
C ILE A 189 -14.09 31.49 -10.25
N ALA A 190 -14.16 32.71 -9.73
CA ALA A 190 -12.97 33.54 -9.50
C ALA A 190 -12.14 33.03 -8.31
N MET A 191 -11.59 31.82 -8.44
CA MET A 191 -10.68 31.16 -7.52
C MET A 191 -9.63 30.42 -8.35
N SER A 192 -8.35 30.67 -8.07
CA SER A 192 -7.26 30.05 -8.82
C SER A 192 -7.20 28.54 -8.58
N ALA A 193 -7.05 27.77 -9.66
CA ALA A 193 -6.86 26.32 -9.63
C ALA A 193 -5.54 25.90 -8.94
N MET A 194 -4.62 26.83 -8.68
CA MET A 194 -3.39 26.59 -7.91
C MET A 194 -3.66 26.11 -6.48
N TRP A 195 -4.85 26.38 -5.93
CA TRP A 195 -5.30 25.84 -4.65
C TRP A 195 -5.43 24.31 -4.63
N LEU A 196 -5.47 23.65 -5.80
CA LEU A 196 -5.45 22.19 -5.91
C LEU A 196 -4.03 21.61 -5.82
N ILE A 197 -2.97 22.39 -6.00
CA ILE A 197 -1.59 21.88 -5.96
C ILE A 197 -1.25 21.22 -4.61
N PRO A 198 -1.58 21.80 -3.44
CA PRO A 198 -1.26 21.20 -2.15
C PRO A 198 -1.79 19.78 -1.96
N GLN A 199 -3.03 19.50 -2.36
CA GLN A 199 -3.60 18.14 -2.28
C GLN A 199 -2.87 17.16 -3.21
N TYR A 200 -2.49 17.59 -4.43
CA TYR A 200 -1.72 16.75 -5.35
C TYR A 200 -0.31 16.46 -4.83
N CYS A 201 0.36 17.45 -4.23
CA CYS A 201 1.67 17.24 -3.61
C CYS A 201 1.58 16.25 -2.43
N LEU A 202 0.56 16.38 -1.59
CA LEU A 202 0.34 15.45 -0.47
C LEU A 202 -0.01 14.04 -0.95
N HIS A 203 -0.80 13.89 -2.02
CA HIS A 203 -1.01 12.58 -2.67
C HIS A 203 0.29 11.99 -3.22
N GLY A 204 1.12 12.80 -3.87
CA GLY A 204 2.43 12.33 -4.38
C GLY A 204 3.35 11.85 -3.26
N LEU A 205 3.42 12.59 -2.15
CA LEU A 205 4.17 12.16 -0.96
C LEU A 205 3.58 10.89 -0.36
N ALA A 206 2.25 10.80 -0.24
CA ALA A 206 1.57 9.62 0.27
C ALA A 206 1.94 8.38 -0.54
N GLU A 207 1.87 8.47 -1.88
CA GLU A 207 2.20 7.41 -2.82
C GLU A 207 3.66 6.99 -2.71
N ALA A 208 4.58 7.95 -2.71
CA ALA A 208 6.01 7.66 -2.64
C ALA A 208 6.42 7.00 -1.31
N PHE A 209 5.76 7.32 -0.20
CA PHE A 209 6.02 6.68 1.10
C PHE A 209 5.35 5.31 1.23
N SER A 210 4.05 5.23 0.94
CA SER A 210 3.26 4.05 1.26
C SER A 210 3.23 3.02 0.15
N ALA A 211 3.09 3.39 -1.14
CA ALA A 211 3.07 2.41 -2.22
C ALA A 211 4.43 1.72 -2.38
N ILE A 212 5.52 2.50 -2.33
CA ILE A 212 6.89 1.95 -2.35
C ILE A 212 7.14 1.09 -1.09
N GLY A 213 6.73 1.58 0.09
CA GLY A 213 6.88 0.84 1.34
C GLY A 213 6.08 -0.46 1.38
N GLN A 214 4.87 -0.48 0.83
CA GLN A 214 4.03 -1.68 0.71
C GLN A 214 4.64 -2.71 -0.23
N ASN A 215 5.10 -2.29 -1.40
CA ASN A 215 5.76 -3.19 -2.33
C ASN A 215 7.01 -3.81 -1.70
N GLU A 216 7.85 -3.00 -1.04
CA GLU A 216 9.03 -3.49 -0.33
C GLU A 216 8.66 -4.47 0.80
N PHE A 217 7.61 -4.16 1.57
CA PHE A 217 7.11 -5.02 2.64
C PHE A 217 6.63 -6.39 2.12
N TYR A 218 5.91 -6.45 1.00
CA TYR A 218 5.45 -7.73 0.45
C TYR A 218 6.64 -8.60 0.00
N TYR A 219 7.64 -8.00 -0.63
CA TYR A 219 8.84 -8.73 -1.05
C TYR A 219 9.76 -9.13 0.10
N SER A 220 9.76 -8.39 1.23
CA SER A 220 10.57 -8.74 2.40
C SER A 220 9.93 -9.84 3.26
N GLU A 221 8.61 -9.86 3.34
CA GLU A 221 7.89 -10.80 4.22
C GLU A 221 7.49 -12.10 3.51
N PHE A 222 7.38 -12.10 2.18
CA PHE A 222 7.11 -13.31 1.42
C PHE A 222 8.39 -14.07 1.05
N PRO A 223 8.36 -15.42 1.08
CA PRO A 223 9.46 -16.23 0.58
C PRO A 223 9.67 -15.99 -0.93
N LYS A 224 10.89 -16.26 -1.42
CA LYS A 224 11.31 -15.97 -2.81
C LYS A 224 10.37 -16.60 -3.86
N SER A 225 9.78 -17.76 -3.56
CA SER A 225 8.79 -18.47 -4.39
C SER A 225 7.51 -17.66 -4.64
N MET A 226 7.16 -16.74 -3.74
CA MET A 226 5.92 -15.95 -3.78
C MET A 226 6.09 -14.55 -4.40
N SER A 227 7.20 -14.28 -5.09
CA SER A 227 7.46 -13.00 -5.75
C SER A 227 6.31 -12.54 -6.67
N SER A 228 5.71 -13.47 -7.43
CA SER A 228 4.54 -13.19 -8.28
C SER A 228 3.29 -12.80 -7.47
N ILE A 229 3.11 -13.43 -6.30
CA ILE A 229 2.00 -13.11 -5.37
C ILE A 229 2.21 -11.72 -4.78
N ALA A 230 3.43 -11.35 -4.42
CA ALA A 230 3.77 -10.00 -3.93
C ALA A 230 3.32 -8.91 -4.92
N ALA A 231 3.69 -9.05 -6.20
CA ALA A 231 3.29 -8.12 -7.26
C ALA A 231 1.78 -8.10 -7.49
N SER A 232 1.16 -9.29 -7.55
CA SER A 232 -0.27 -9.44 -7.81
C SER A 232 -1.11 -8.87 -6.67
N LEU A 233 -0.65 -8.98 -5.43
CA LEU A 233 -1.34 -8.49 -4.24
C LEU A 233 -1.47 -6.96 -4.24
N PHE A 234 -0.47 -6.24 -4.75
CA PHE A 234 -0.55 -4.79 -4.94
C PHE A 234 -1.63 -4.40 -5.97
N LEU A 235 -1.61 -5.04 -7.14
CA LEU A 235 -2.60 -4.80 -8.20
C LEU A 235 -4.03 -5.17 -7.75
N LEU A 236 -4.16 -6.29 -7.02
CA LEU A 236 -5.42 -6.72 -6.41
C LEU A 236 -5.94 -5.67 -5.42
N GLY A 237 -5.06 -5.08 -4.61
CA GLY A 237 -5.41 -4.00 -3.70
C GLY A 237 -6.00 -2.80 -4.42
N MET A 238 -5.41 -2.39 -5.55
CA MET A 238 -5.96 -1.31 -6.39
C MET A 238 -7.32 -1.66 -7.02
N ALA A 239 -7.49 -2.90 -7.49
CA ALA A 239 -8.76 -3.35 -8.06
C ALA A 239 -9.89 -3.34 -6.99
N VAL A 240 -9.61 -3.87 -5.81
CA VAL A 240 -10.53 -3.84 -4.67
C VAL A 240 -10.83 -2.41 -4.25
N ALA A 241 -9.82 -1.54 -4.21
CA ALA A 241 -10.01 -0.12 -3.90
C ALA A 241 -10.94 0.59 -4.88
N ASN A 242 -10.79 0.37 -6.19
CA ASN A 242 -11.68 0.98 -7.19
C ASN A 242 -13.14 0.52 -7.01
N LEU A 243 -13.37 -0.75 -6.71
CA LEU A 243 -14.71 -1.28 -6.43
C LEU A 243 -15.29 -0.66 -5.15
N LEU A 244 -14.51 -0.63 -4.06
CA LEU A 244 -14.93 -0.01 -2.80
C LEU A 244 -15.18 1.49 -2.94
N ALA A 245 -14.35 2.19 -3.71
CA ALA A 245 -14.52 3.61 -4.00
C ALA A 245 -15.85 3.87 -4.72
N SER A 246 -16.21 3.04 -5.69
CA SER A 246 -17.52 3.10 -6.37
C SER A 246 -18.68 2.77 -5.43
N LEU A 247 -18.51 1.78 -4.56
CA LEU A 247 -19.52 1.41 -3.55
C LEU A 247 -19.72 2.53 -2.51
N ILE A 248 -18.65 3.16 -2.03
CA ILE A 248 -18.71 4.30 -1.10
C ILE A 248 -19.45 5.45 -1.77
N LEU A 249 -19.09 5.79 -3.01
CA LEU A 249 -19.74 6.83 -3.78
C LEU A 249 -21.25 6.58 -3.91
N SER A 250 -21.62 5.37 -4.37
CA SER A 250 -23.01 4.96 -4.57
C SER A 250 -23.80 4.96 -3.25
N THR A 251 -23.16 4.55 -2.15
CA THR A 251 -23.78 4.54 -0.82
C THR A 251 -24.02 5.96 -0.31
N VAL A 252 -23.03 6.84 -0.43
CA VAL A 252 -23.16 8.25 -0.05
C VAL A 252 -24.25 8.93 -0.88
N GLU A 253 -24.28 8.69 -2.19
CA GLU A 253 -25.33 9.21 -3.06
C GLU A 253 -26.72 8.75 -2.61
N ARG A 254 -26.88 7.43 -2.38
CA ARG A 254 -28.16 6.83 -1.94
C ARG A 254 -28.63 7.36 -0.59
N VAL A 255 -27.75 7.42 0.41
CA VAL A 255 -28.09 7.85 1.79
C VAL A 255 -28.44 9.33 1.83
N THR A 256 -27.78 10.13 0.98
CA THR A 256 -27.95 11.57 0.99
C THR A 256 -29.19 12.04 0.23
N ARG A 257 -29.69 11.22 -0.70
CA ARG A 257 -30.83 11.56 -1.53
C ARG A 257 -32.10 11.64 -0.70
N ASN A 258 -32.49 12.86 -0.31
CA ASN A 258 -33.70 13.10 0.49
C ASN A 258 -34.84 13.63 -0.38
N GLY A 259 -35.95 12.88 -0.43
CA GLY A 259 -37.25 13.37 -0.89
C GLY A 259 -37.28 13.92 -2.33
N GLY A 260 -36.49 13.36 -3.25
CA GLY A 260 -36.46 13.78 -4.65
C GLY A 260 -35.44 14.86 -5.02
N LYS A 261 -34.63 15.35 -4.06
CA LYS A 261 -33.49 16.26 -4.33
C LYS A 261 -32.25 15.47 -4.75
N GLU A 262 -31.39 16.08 -5.57
CA GLU A 262 -30.09 15.51 -5.96
C GLU A 262 -29.21 15.23 -4.72
N GLY A 263 -28.41 14.15 -4.77
CA GLY A 263 -27.49 13.76 -3.70
C GLY A 263 -26.30 14.73 -3.58
N TRP A 264 -25.36 14.47 -2.66
CA TRP A 264 -24.15 15.31 -2.52
C TRP A 264 -23.27 15.29 -3.78
N ILE A 265 -23.32 14.23 -4.58
CA ILE A 265 -22.64 14.13 -5.87
C ILE A 265 -23.67 14.47 -6.95
N ALA A 266 -23.78 15.76 -7.26
CA ALA A 266 -24.67 16.27 -8.29
C ALA A 266 -23.93 16.41 -9.63
N THR A 267 -24.63 16.26 -10.75
CA THR A 267 -24.06 16.50 -12.09
C THR A 267 -23.45 17.91 -12.19
N ASN A 268 -24.06 18.87 -11.49
CA ASN A 268 -23.51 20.20 -11.32
C ASN A 268 -22.66 20.27 -10.03
N ILE A 269 -21.34 20.35 -10.21
CA ILE A 269 -20.37 20.45 -9.11
C ILE A 269 -20.57 21.68 -8.22
N ASN A 270 -21.20 22.75 -8.73
CA ASN A 270 -21.49 23.94 -7.94
C ASN A 270 -22.65 23.74 -6.97
N GLN A 271 -23.61 22.87 -7.31
CA GLN A 271 -24.73 22.53 -6.42
C GLN A 271 -24.36 21.38 -5.46
N GLY A 272 -23.54 20.46 -5.93
CA GLY A 272 -23.04 19.33 -5.15
C GLY A 272 -22.33 19.74 -3.87
N ARG A 273 -22.28 18.81 -2.92
CA ARG A 273 -21.57 18.90 -1.64
C ARG A 273 -20.38 17.95 -1.64
N TYR A 274 -19.49 18.13 -2.60
CA TYR A 274 -18.25 17.36 -2.72
C TYR A 274 -17.33 17.54 -1.51
N ASP A 275 -17.42 18.69 -0.84
CA ASP A 275 -16.76 18.95 0.45
C ASP A 275 -17.18 17.92 1.51
N SER A 276 -18.47 17.60 1.58
CA SER A 276 -19.02 16.60 2.51
C SER A 276 -18.58 15.18 2.16
N TYR A 277 -18.48 14.86 0.87
CA TYR A 277 -17.94 13.57 0.42
C TYR A 277 -16.46 13.41 0.81
N TYR A 278 -15.63 14.44 0.60
CA TYR A 278 -14.24 14.42 1.05
C TYR A 278 -14.11 14.31 2.58
N TRP A 279 -15.01 14.93 3.35
CA TRP A 279 -15.04 14.75 4.81
C TRP A 279 -15.34 13.30 5.22
N VAL A 280 -16.24 12.60 4.52
CA VAL A 280 -16.48 11.17 4.76
C VAL A 280 -15.21 10.36 4.52
N LEU A 281 -14.53 10.60 3.38
CA LEU A 281 -13.25 9.94 3.07
C LEU A 281 -12.15 10.28 4.08
N ALA A 282 -12.11 11.52 4.59
CA ALA A 282 -11.16 11.94 5.62
C ALA A 282 -11.39 11.19 6.94
N ILE A 283 -12.64 11.05 7.38
CA ILE A 283 -12.98 10.29 8.59
C ILE A 283 -12.63 8.81 8.40
N MET A 284 -12.97 8.21 7.26
CA MET A 284 -12.61 6.82 6.95
C MET A 284 -11.09 6.62 6.91
N SER A 285 -10.35 7.57 6.34
CA SER A 285 -8.88 7.56 6.32
C SER A 285 -8.27 7.69 7.72
N PHE A 286 -8.86 8.54 8.56
CA PHE A 286 -8.45 8.70 9.95
C PHE A 286 -8.68 7.42 10.76
N VAL A 287 -9.85 6.77 10.62
CA VAL A 287 -10.12 5.46 11.25
C VAL A 287 -9.14 4.40 10.75
N ASN A 288 -8.82 4.42 9.44
CA ASN A 288 -7.86 3.52 8.85
C ASN A 288 -6.43 3.69 9.41
N LEU A 289 -6.04 4.89 9.84
CA LEU A 289 -4.77 5.10 10.54
C LEU A 289 -4.72 4.33 11.86
N PHE A 290 -5.78 4.34 12.66
CA PHE A 290 -5.84 3.55 13.90
C PHE A 290 -5.86 2.05 13.63
N TYR A 291 -6.60 1.64 12.60
CA TYR A 291 -6.58 0.26 12.13
C TYR A 291 -5.17 -0.19 11.74
N PHE A 292 -4.45 0.62 10.93
CA PHE A 292 -3.06 0.35 10.56
C PHE A 292 -2.15 0.26 11.78
N MET A 293 -2.26 1.19 12.75
CA MET A 293 -1.46 1.15 13.96
C MET A 293 -1.72 -0.12 14.78
N ALA A 294 -2.98 -0.52 14.94
CA ALA A 294 -3.35 -1.75 15.63
C ALA A 294 -2.81 -3.00 14.91
N CYS A 295 -2.95 -3.07 13.58
CA CYS A 295 -2.40 -4.16 12.77
C CYS A 295 -0.87 -4.20 12.81
N SER A 296 -0.20 -3.04 12.73
CA SER A 296 1.27 -2.94 12.76
C SER A 296 1.84 -3.35 14.12
N TRP A 297 1.12 -3.03 15.21
CA TRP A 297 1.44 -3.47 16.55
C TRP A 297 1.22 -4.98 16.71
N ALA A 298 0.07 -5.50 16.27
CA ALA A 298 -0.25 -6.93 16.33
C ALA A 298 0.67 -7.79 15.45
N TYR A 299 1.19 -7.24 14.34
CA TYR A 299 2.13 -7.93 13.45
C TYR A 299 3.49 -8.17 14.12
N GLY A 300 3.93 -7.30 15.03
CA GLY A 300 5.26 -7.38 15.65
C GLY A 300 6.40 -6.98 14.72
N PRO A 301 7.68 -7.25 15.07
CA PRO A 301 8.84 -6.89 14.26
C PRO A 301 8.80 -7.51 12.86
N CYS A 302 9.26 -6.77 11.85
CA CYS A 302 9.45 -7.33 10.51
C CYS A 302 10.62 -8.32 10.50
N VAL A 303 10.64 -9.22 9.50
CA VAL A 303 11.72 -10.21 9.35
C VAL A 303 13.09 -9.52 9.28
N ASP A 304 13.18 -8.42 8.53
CA ASP A 304 14.40 -7.60 8.39
C ASP A 304 14.88 -6.94 9.70
N ASP A 305 13.96 -6.60 10.60
CA ASP A 305 14.30 -6.01 11.90
C ASP A 305 14.77 -7.10 12.88
N THR A 306 14.31 -8.33 12.67
CA THR A 306 14.71 -9.49 13.49
C THR A 306 16.12 -9.95 13.09
N ALA A 307 16.41 -10.05 11.79
CA ALA A 307 17.74 -10.41 11.28
C ALA A 307 18.86 -9.42 11.66
N LYS A 308 18.53 -8.16 11.93
CA LYS A 308 19.50 -7.14 12.38
C LYS A 308 19.79 -7.19 13.89
N ASN A 309 18.90 -7.80 14.68
CA ASN A 309 18.96 -7.80 16.14
C ASN A 309 19.40 -9.16 16.74
N GLU A 310 19.47 -10.22 15.93
CA GLU A 310 20.06 -11.49 16.37
C GLU A 310 21.59 -11.38 16.52
N PRO A 311 22.18 -11.90 17.60
CA PRO A 311 23.62 -12.00 17.71
C PRO A 311 24.13 -12.90 16.58
N LYS A 312 25.01 -12.34 15.73
CA LYS A 312 25.61 -13.03 14.58
C LYS A 312 26.23 -14.37 15.02
N THR A 313 25.50 -15.45 14.78
CA THR A 313 25.99 -16.83 14.90
C THR A 313 26.36 -17.30 13.50
N SER A 314 27.31 -18.23 13.32
CA SER A 314 27.94 -18.58 12.03
C SER A 314 26.96 -18.73 10.85
N ASP A 315 25.82 -19.39 11.06
CA ASP A 315 24.83 -19.65 9.98
C ASP A 315 24.09 -18.37 9.51
N SER A 316 23.92 -17.39 10.40
CA SER A 316 23.34 -16.09 10.07
C SER A 316 24.31 -15.22 9.27
N ILE A 317 25.62 -15.45 9.40
CA ILE A 317 26.65 -14.73 8.62
C ILE A 317 26.61 -15.18 7.16
N ASP A 318 26.46 -16.48 6.90
CA ASP A 318 26.35 -17.03 5.54
C ASP A 318 25.08 -16.54 4.84
N THR A 319 23.96 -16.48 5.56
CA THR A 319 22.69 -15.97 5.02
C THR A 319 22.75 -14.46 4.73
N ILE A 320 23.43 -13.69 5.58
CA ILE A 320 23.66 -12.25 5.36
C ILE A 320 24.63 -12.01 4.21
N GLU A 321 25.69 -12.82 4.08
CA GLU A 321 26.60 -12.76 2.94
C GLU A 321 25.89 -13.08 1.63
N GLU A 322 25.01 -14.08 1.60
CA GLU A 322 24.20 -14.37 0.41
C GLU A 322 23.24 -13.22 0.06
N LEU A 323 22.58 -12.62 1.05
CA LEU A 323 21.70 -11.47 0.84
C LEU A 323 22.48 -10.23 0.38
N GLN A 324 23.68 -10.00 0.91
CA GLN A 324 24.56 -8.91 0.48
C GLN A 324 25.13 -9.15 -0.92
N ARG A 325 25.46 -10.40 -1.26
CA ARG A 325 25.91 -10.81 -2.60
C ARG A 325 24.77 -10.70 -3.63
N ALA A 326 23.54 -11.03 -3.23
CA ALA A 326 22.35 -10.78 -4.07
C ALA A 326 22.12 -9.28 -4.29
N ARG A 327 22.31 -8.45 -3.25
CA ARG A 327 22.20 -6.98 -3.35
C ARG A 327 23.28 -6.38 -4.25
N SER A 328 24.53 -6.87 -4.17
CA SER A 328 25.62 -6.41 -5.02
C SER A 328 25.38 -6.78 -6.48
N VAL A 329 24.86 -7.97 -6.78
CA VAL A 329 24.50 -8.39 -8.15
C VAL A 329 23.37 -7.53 -8.73
N VAL A 330 22.37 -7.14 -7.92
CA VAL A 330 21.29 -6.25 -8.37
C VAL A 330 21.83 -4.84 -8.65
N VAL A 331 22.70 -4.32 -7.79
CA VAL A 331 23.35 -3.00 -7.98
C VAL A 331 24.27 -3.00 -9.20
N GLU A 332 25.03 -4.09 -9.41
CA GLU A 332 25.93 -4.26 -10.55
C GLU A 332 25.15 -4.37 -11.87
N ARG A 333 24.02 -5.11 -11.88
CA ARG A 333 23.10 -5.15 -13.03
C ARG A 333 22.47 -3.78 -13.31
N GLN A 334 22.14 -3.00 -12.29
CA GLN A 334 21.64 -1.63 -12.46
C GLN A 334 22.72 -0.67 -12.97
N SER A 335 24.00 -0.86 -12.63
CA SER A 335 25.10 -0.09 -13.20
C SER A 335 25.40 -0.46 -14.65
N LEU A 336 25.33 -1.75 -15.00
CA LEU A 336 25.52 -2.24 -16.38
C LEU A 336 24.41 -1.74 -17.31
N PHE A 337 23.17 -1.62 -16.81
CA PHE A 337 22.07 -1.01 -17.56
C PHE A 337 22.25 0.48 -17.83
N LYS A 338 23.05 1.19 -17.01
CA LYS A 338 23.39 2.61 -17.21
C LYS A 338 24.60 2.83 -18.12
N SER A 339 25.40 1.79 -18.38
CA SER A 339 26.61 1.87 -19.22
C SER A 339 26.40 1.38 -20.65
N LEU A 340 25.20 0.92 -21.02
CA LEU A 340 24.85 0.61 -22.41
C LEU A 340 24.68 1.93 -23.19
N PRO A 341 25.45 2.16 -24.27
CA PRO A 341 25.21 3.32 -25.14
C PRO A 341 23.84 3.16 -25.81
N SER A 342 23.12 4.29 -25.88
CA SER A 342 21.76 4.43 -26.44
C SER A 342 21.59 3.89 -27.84
#